data_AF-A0A965DZC7-F1
#
_entry.id   AF-A0A965DZC7-F1
#
_cell.length_a   1.000
_cell.length_b   1.000
_cell.length_c   1.000
_cell.angle_alpha   90.00
_cell.angle_beta   90.00
_cell.angle_gamma   90.00
#
_symmetry.space_group_name_H-M   'P 1'
#
loop_
_entity.id
_entity.type
_entity.pdbx_description
1 polymer ?
#
loop_
_entity_poly.entity_id
_entity_poly.type
_entity_poly.pdbx_seq_one_letter_code
_entity_poly.pdbx_strand_id
1 'polypeptide(L)'
;MTNRRNIPLPSINSPEDAARYAYRTVSNTAIDIARRSTREKSMLMNVSLLSPAAPSVESEATAKVFVETMFTKVSEIVARDVSCPGCQQQIVLAATTEILHLVLIEGESEGTRGQTWFDDVIYETVDRFTQDMGILPAARRQRKSRCKRCVMDLIALGLSELGYRRG
;
A
#
# COMPACT_ATOMS: atom_id res chain seq x y z
N MET A 1 34.83 -36.17 -38.93
CA MET A 1 33.96 -35.12 -38.36
C MET A 1 34.40 -33.77 -38.90
N THR A 2 33.79 -33.30 -39.98
CA THR A 2 34.10 -32.01 -40.61
C THR A 2 33.49 -30.89 -39.77
N ASN A 3 34.35 -30.05 -39.20
CA ASN A 3 33.99 -28.94 -38.35
C ASN A 3 33.26 -27.87 -39.18
N ARG A 4 31.94 -27.73 -38.99
CA ARG A 4 31.07 -26.75 -39.68
C ARG A 4 31.57 -25.30 -39.59
N ARG A 5 32.48 -25.00 -38.66
CA ARG A 5 33.06 -23.66 -38.44
C ARG A 5 34.12 -23.24 -39.47
N ASN A 6 34.67 -24.17 -40.25
CA ASN A 6 35.74 -23.89 -41.21
C ASN A 6 35.29 -24.00 -42.67
N ILE A 7 33.98 -24.10 -42.93
CA ILE A 7 33.44 -24.18 -44.28
C ILE A 7 33.33 -22.73 -44.81
N PRO A 8 33.90 -22.42 -45.99
CA PRO A 8 33.76 -21.11 -46.60
C PRO A 8 32.28 -20.75 -46.74
N LEU A 9 31.92 -19.52 -46.36
CA LEU A 9 30.56 -19.05 -46.53
C LEU A 9 30.23 -19.04 -48.04
N PRO A 10 29.12 -19.66 -48.47
CA PRO A 10 28.75 -19.69 -49.87
C PRO A 10 28.59 -18.26 -50.38
N SER A 11 29.09 -17.97 -51.58
CA SER A 11 29.05 -16.65 -52.26
C SER A 11 29.90 -15.52 -51.66
N ILE A 12 30.84 -15.79 -50.76
CA ILE A 12 31.85 -14.82 -50.30
C ILE A 12 33.21 -15.18 -50.90
N ASN A 13 33.52 -14.59 -52.06
CA ASN A 13 34.73 -14.90 -52.81
C ASN A 13 35.79 -13.78 -52.74
N SER A 14 35.47 -12.66 -52.08
CA SER A 14 36.36 -11.50 -51.95
C SER A 14 36.28 -10.88 -50.55
N PRO A 15 37.33 -10.16 -50.09
CA PRO A 15 37.29 -9.44 -48.81
C PRO A 15 36.22 -8.34 -48.80
N GLU A 16 35.88 -7.77 -49.96
CA GLU A 16 34.79 -6.78 -50.07
C GLU A 16 33.41 -7.42 -49.85
N ASP A 17 33.18 -8.62 -50.39
CA ASP A 17 31.95 -9.38 -50.15
C ASP A 17 31.81 -9.80 -48.68
N ALA A 18 32.94 -10.14 -48.04
CA ALA A 18 32.98 -10.47 -46.61
C ALA A 18 32.58 -9.26 -45.75
N ALA A 19 33.09 -8.06 -46.09
CA ALA A 19 32.73 -6.82 -45.40
C ALA A 19 31.24 -6.48 -45.58
N ARG A 20 30.70 -6.64 -46.80
CA ARG A 20 29.27 -6.43 -47.09
C ARG A 20 28.38 -7.42 -46.33
N TYR A 21 28.78 -8.68 -46.25
CA TYR A 21 28.05 -9.71 -45.50
C TYR A 21 28.07 -9.43 -43.99
N ALA A 22 29.23 -9.09 -43.43
CA ALA A 22 29.37 -8.72 -42.03
C ALA A 22 28.51 -7.49 -41.69
N TYR A 23 28.54 -6.46 -42.53
CA TYR A 23 27.74 -5.25 -42.36
C TYR A 23 26.23 -5.56 -42.35
N ARG A 24 25.74 -6.39 -43.29
CA ARG A 24 24.33 -6.79 -43.33
C ARG A 24 23.92 -7.57 -42.09
N THR A 25 24.78 -8.49 -41.64
CA THR A 25 24.51 -9.30 -40.45
C THR A 25 24.40 -8.42 -39.22
N VAL A 26 25.36 -7.52 -39.00
CA VAL A 26 25.37 -6.58 -37.86
C VAL A 26 24.20 -5.60 -37.91
N SER A 27 23.86 -5.10 -39.10
CA SER A 27 22.71 -4.20 -39.28
C SER A 27 21.40 -4.90 -38.92
N ASN A 28 21.19 -6.13 -39.40
CA ASN A 28 19.99 -6.89 -39.10
C ASN A 28 19.89 -7.23 -37.60
N THR A 29 20.98 -7.63 -36.95
CA THR A 29 20.97 -7.89 -35.50
C THR A 29 20.71 -6.62 -34.70
N ALA A 30 21.27 -5.47 -35.11
CA ALA A 30 20.99 -4.19 -34.47
C ALA A 30 19.52 -3.78 -34.60
N ILE A 31 18.90 -3.99 -35.76
CA ILE A 31 17.47 -3.75 -35.99
C ILE A 31 16.62 -4.64 -35.09
N ASP A 32 16.97 -5.92 -34.95
CA ASP A 32 16.23 -6.84 -34.09
C ASP A 32 16.35 -6.51 -32.61
N ILE A 33 17.54 -6.11 -32.15
CA ILE A 33 17.75 -5.61 -30.78
C ILE A 33 16.94 -4.34 -30.54
N ALA A 34 16.94 -3.39 -31.49
CA ALA A 34 16.15 -2.17 -31.38
C ALA A 34 14.65 -2.47 -31.28
N ARG A 35 14.12 -3.35 -32.15
CA ARG A 35 12.72 -3.79 -32.12
C ARG A 35 12.35 -4.48 -30.81
N ARG A 36 13.23 -5.32 -30.27
CA ARG A 36 13.04 -5.96 -28.97
C ARG A 36 12.98 -4.94 -27.84
N SER A 37 13.90 -3.98 -27.82
CA SER A 37 13.92 -2.90 -26.82
C SER A 37 12.65 -2.04 -26.86
N THR A 38 12.12 -1.76 -28.05
CA THR A 38 10.87 -1.00 -28.21
C THR A 38 9.67 -1.81 -27.70
N ARG A 39 9.63 -3.12 -27.94
CA ARG A 39 8.60 -4.01 -27.39
C ARG A 39 8.66 -4.08 -25.87
N GLU A 40 9.85 -4.24 -25.29
CA GLU A 40 10.06 -4.22 -23.84
C GLU A 40 9.62 -2.88 -23.23
N LYS A 41 9.96 -1.74 -23.85
CA LYS A 41 9.48 -0.41 -23.44
C LYS A 41 7.95 -0.27 -23.54
N SER A 42 7.34 -0.77 -24.61
CA SER A 42 5.87 -0.75 -24.75
C SER A 42 5.18 -1.64 -23.72
N MET A 43 5.80 -2.76 -23.34
CA MET A 43 5.27 -3.65 -22.31
C MET A 43 5.39 -3.00 -20.91
N LEU A 44 6.49 -2.30 -20.63
CA LEU A 44 6.64 -1.50 -19.41
C LEU A 44 5.60 -0.37 -19.33
N MET A 45 5.37 0.37 -20.42
CA MET A 45 4.31 1.41 -20.47
C MET A 45 2.90 0.83 -20.26
N ASN A 46 2.61 -0.35 -20.80
CA ASN A 46 1.30 -0.99 -20.63
C ASN A 46 1.11 -1.56 -19.22
N VAL A 47 2.18 -2.00 -18.55
CA VAL A 47 2.14 -2.39 -17.13
C VAL A 47 1.94 -1.17 -16.23
N SER A 48 2.54 -0.02 -16.57
CA SER A 48 2.34 1.25 -15.85
C SER A 48 0.91 1.80 -15.94
N LEU A 49 0.12 1.41 -16.95
CA LEU A 49 -1.31 1.77 -17.06
C LEU A 49 -2.23 0.90 -16.19
N LEU A 50 -1.73 -0.22 -15.66
CA LEU A 50 -2.48 -1.15 -14.80
C LEU A 50 -2.05 -1.11 -13.33
N SER A 51 -0.94 -0.43 -13.03
CA SER A 51 -0.56 -0.14 -11.65
C SER A 51 -1.22 1.17 -11.24
N PRO A 52 -2.01 1.23 -10.15
CA PRO A 52 -2.31 2.52 -9.53
C PRO A 52 -0.97 3.21 -9.26
N ALA A 53 -0.92 4.52 -9.54
CA ALA A 53 0.29 5.30 -9.40
C ALA A 53 0.88 5.02 -8.01
N ALA A 54 2.05 4.37 -7.97
CA ALA A 54 2.74 4.18 -6.71
C ALA A 54 2.91 5.56 -6.09
N PRO A 55 2.63 5.71 -4.79
CA PRO A 55 2.81 6.98 -4.13
C PRO A 55 4.23 7.47 -4.33
N SER A 56 4.38 8.78 -4.39
CA SER A 56 5.71 9.34 -4.23
C SER A 56 6.25 8.91 -2.86
N VAL A 57 7.54 8.58 -2.79
CA VAL A 57 8.23 8.25 -1.51
C VAL A 57 7.99 9.35 -0.46
N GLU A 58 7.81 10.60 -0.91
CA GLU A 58 7.46 11.75 -0.09
C GLU A 58 6.05 11.66 0.50
N SER A 59 5.05 11.20 -0.27
CA SER A 59 3.68 10.96 0.20
C SER A 59 3.64 9.87 1.28
N GLU A 60 4.32 8.76 1.05
CA GLU A 60 4.41 7.65 2.01
C GLU A 60 5.11 8.08 3.30
N ALA A 61 6.23 8.80 3.20
CA ALA A 61 6.93 9.34 4.36
C ALA A 61 6.06 10.33 5.15
N THR A 62 5.31 11.19 4.46
CA THR A 62 4.42 12.16 5.10
C THR A 62 3.26 11.47 5.83
N ALA A 63 2.65 10.45 5.20
CA ALA A 63 1.60 9.64 5.83
C ALA A 63 2.12 8.91 7.07
N LYS A 64 3.35 8.37 7.01
CA LYS A 64 3.98 7.71 8.15
C LYS A 64 4.20 8.64 9.33
N VAL A 65 4.83 9.80 9.08
CA VAL A 65 5.06 10.82 10.11
C VAL A 65 3.75 11.31 10.71
N PHE A 66 2.73 11.52 9.87
CA PHE A 66 1.41 11.92 10.33
C PHE A 66 0.82 10.91 11.32
N VAL A 67 0.80 9.62 10.97
CA VAL A 67 0.21 8.61 11.85
C VAL A 67 1.05 8.42 13.12
N GLU A 68 2.37 8.42 13.04
CA GLU A 68 3.25 8.39 14.23
C GLU A 68 2.95 9.57 15.17
N THR A 69 2.78 10.76 14.62
CA THR A 69 2.40 11.95 15.40
C THR A 69 1.00 11.78 16.01
N MET A 70 0.05 11.19 15.26
CA MET A 70 -1.29 10.86 15.75
C MET A 70 -1.22 9.89 16.95
N PHE A 71 -0.37 8.85 16.89
CA PHE A 71 -0.17 7.93 18.01
C PHE A 71 0.31 8.63 19.27
N THR A 72 1.29 9.53 19.15
CA THR A 72 1.77 10.33 20.27
C THR A 72 0.65 11.18 20.86
N LYS A 73 -0.13 11.86 20.00
CA LYS A 73 -1.24 12.70 20.45
C LYS A 73 -2.38 11.92 21.10
N VAL A 74 -2.79 10.80 20.54
CA VAL A 74 -3.80 9.93 21.17
C VAL A 74 -3.32 9.46 22.53
N SER A 75 -2.06 9.05 22.64
CA SER A 75 -1.49 8.59 23.91
C SER A 75 -1.46 9.71 24.96
N GLU A 76 -1.08 10.93 24.57
CA GLU A 76 -1.13 12.12 25.43
C GLU A 76 -2.56 12.45 25.87
N ILE A 77 -3.54 12.40 24.97
CA ILE A 77 -4.95 12.69 25.26
C ILE A 77 -5.51 11.65 26.23
N VAL A 78 -5.22 10.37 25.99
CA VAL A 78 -5.65 9.29 26.88
C VAL A 78 -5.00 9.43 28.25
N ALA A 79 -3.71 9.81 28.33
CA ALA A 79 -3.02 10.05 29.61
C ALA A 79 -3.61 11.23 30.42
N ARG A 80 -4.27 12.19 29.77
CA ARG A 80 -5.00 13.29 30.42
C ARG A 80 -6.38 12.90 30.94
N ASP A 81 -6.71 11.62 30.89
CA ASP A 81 -7.93 11.02 31.44
C ASP A 81 -9.22 11.53 30.76
N VAL A 82 -9.21 11.57 29.42
CA VAL A 82 -10.43 11.79 28.64
C VAL A 82 -11.45 10.68 28.95
N SER A 83 -12.44 11.04 29.77
CA SER A 83 -13.47 10.12 30.21
C SER A 83 -14.42 9.77 29.06
N CYS A 84 -14.39 8.50 28.64
CA CYS A 84 -15.43 7.91 27.82
C CYS A 84 -16.40 7.14 28.75
N PRO A 85 -17.60 7.66 29.04
CA PRO A 85 -18.56 6.93 29.89
C PRO A 85 -19.14 5.68 29.19
N GLY A 86 -18.96 5.58 27.87
CA GLY A 86 -19.51 4.51 27.05
C GLY A 86 -18.65 3.25 26.94
N CYS A 87 -17.36 3.31 27.31
CA CYS A 87 -16.39 2.26 27.05
C CYS A 87 -15.19 2.36 27.98
N GLN A 88 -14.53 1.24 28.25
CA GLN A 88 -13.28 1.26 29.02
C GLN A 88 -12.18 1.91 28.19
N GLN A 89 -11.41 2.79 28.81
CA GLN A 89 -10.33 3.56 28.18
C GLN A 89 -9.31 2.65 27.47
N GLN A 90 -8.99 1.48 28.04
CA GLN A 90 -8.09 0.50 27.44
C GLN A 90 -8.60 -0.02 26.09
N ILE A 91 -9.92 -0.25 25.97
CA ILE A 91 -10.55 -0.70 24.72
C ILE A 91 -10.52 0.42 23.68
N VAL A 92 -10.80 1.66 24.11
CA VAL A 92 -10.79 2.82 23.21
C VAL A 92 -9.38 3.08 22.68
N LEU A 93 -8.37 3.04 23.54
CA LEU A 93 -6.97 3.17 23.14
C LEU A 93 -6.57 2.05 22.19
N ALA A 94 -6.82 0.78 22.53
CA ALA A 94 -6.49 -0.36 21.69
C ALA A 94 -7.14 -0.26 20.30
N ALA A 95 -8.44 0.01 20.24
CA ALA A 95 -9.15 0.14 18.97
C ALA A 95 -8.62 1.30 18.13
N THR A 96 -8.36 2.46 18.77
CA THR A 96 -7.78 3.63 18.09
C THR A 96 -6.39 3.30 17.55
N THR A 97 -5.57 2.59 18.31
CA THR A 97 -4.24 2.18 17.85
C THR A 97 -4.31 1.21 16.69
N GLU A 98 -5.20 0.22 16.71
CA GLU A 98 -5.38 -0.73 15.60
C GLU A 98 -5.83 -0.03 14.32
N ILE A 99 -6.77 0.91 14.43
CA ILE A 99 -7.19 1.75 13.29
C ILE A 99 -6.01 2.52 12.70
N LEU A 100 -5.21 3.18 13.53
CA LEU A 100 -4.06 3.96 13.04
C LEU A 100 -3.02 3.07 12.34
N HIS A 101 -2.75 1.87 12.87
CA HIS A 101 -1.87 0.91 12.20
C HIS A 101 -2.45 0.43 10.87
N LEU A 102 -3.76 0.20 10.79
CA LEU A 102 -4.41 -0.17 9.53
C LEU A 102 -4.35 0.95 8.50
N VAL A 103 -4.50 2.20 8.92
CA VAL A 103 -4.32 3.36 8.02
C VAL A 103 -2.89 3.44 7.49
N LEU A 104 -1.86 3.12 8.30
CA LEU A 104 -0.47 3.06 7.85
C LEU A 104 -0.22 1.97 6.80
N ILE A 105 -0.81 0.80 7.02
CA ILE A 105 -0.57 -0.38 6.17
C ILE A 105 -1.37 -0.29 4.87
N GLU A 106 -2.59 0.27 4.93
CA GLU A 106 -3.58 0.17 3.85
C GLU A 106 -3.90 1.51 3.18
N GLY A 107 -3.28 2.61 3.61
CA GLY A 107 -3.62 4.00 3.28
C GLY A 107 -3.74 4.37 1.79
N GLU A 108 -3.35 3.49 0.87
CA GLU A 108 -3.43 3.71 -0.58
C GLU A 108 -4.01 2.55 -1.38
N SER A 109 -4.48 1.49 -0.73
CA SER A 109 -5.24 0.46 -1.44
C SER A 109 -6.64 1.00 -1.74
N GLU A 110 -6.73 1.76 -2.83
CA GLU A 110 -7.95 2.37 -3.35
C GLU A 110 -9.15 1.39 -3.28
N GLY A 111 -10.20 1.83 -2.59
CA GLY A 111 -11.57 1.47 -2.90
C GLY A 111 -12.09 0.07 -2.53
N THR A 112 -11.28 -0.82 -1.95
CA THR A 112 -11.73 -2.22 -1.70
C THR A 112 -12.32 -2.48 -0.32
N ARG A 113 -12.08 -1.61 0.67
CA ARG A 113 -12.77 -1.69 1.97
C ARG A 113 -13.80 -0.58 2.07
N GLY A 114 -15.08 -0.92 1.88
CA GLY A 114 -16.19 -0.02 2.17
C GLY A 114 -16.13 0.50 3.63
N GLN A 115 -16.94 1.52 3.97
CA GLN A 115 -16.98 2.16 5.30
C GLN A 115 -17.08 1.19 6.51
N THR A 116 -17.39 -0.09 6.28
CA THR A 116 -17.55 -1.12 7.31
C THR A 116 -16.24 -1.51 8.00
N TRP A 117 -15.08 -1.44 7.34
CA TRP A 117 -13.82 -1.92 7.94
C TRP A 117 -13.47 -1.21 9.24
N PHE A 118 -13.74 0.09 9.31
CA PHE A 118 -13.50 0.90 10.50
C PHE A 118 -14.34 0.41 11.68
N ASP A 119 -15.61 0.09 11.41
CA ASP A 119 -16.53 -0.46 12.41
C ASP A 119 -16.14 -1.89 12.79
N ASP A 120 -15.72 -2.70 11.83
CA ASP A 120 -15.33 -4.09 12.03
C ASP A 120 -14.14 -4.19 12.98
N VAL A 121 -13.12 -3.35 12.81
CA VAL A 121 -11.96 -3.27 13.70
C VAL A 121 -12.39 -2.94 15.11
N ILE A 122 -13.17 -1.88 15.30
CA ILE A 122 -13.67 -1.48 16.63
C ILE A 122 -14.45 -2.62 17.27
N TYR A 123 -15.33 -3.27 16.50
CA TYR A 123 -16.18 -4.33 17.01
C TYR A 123 -15.40 -5.59 17.36
N GLU A 124 -14.36 -5.92 16.59
CA GLU A 124 -13.44 -7.01 16.88
C GLU A 124 -12.64 -6.72 18.15
N THR A 125 -12.05 -5.52 18.27
CA THR A 125 -11.34 -5.13 19.50
C THR A 125 -12.28 -5.22 20.71
N VAL A 126 -13.49 -4.66 20.62
CA VAL A 126 -14.48 -4.74 21.71
C VAL A 126 -14.84 -6.18 22.04
N ASP A 127 -15.02 -7.05 21.05
CA ASP A 127 -15.30 -8.47 21.30
C ASP A 127 -14.15 -9.17 22.00
N ARG A 128 -12.90 -8.91 21.59
CA ARG A 128 -11.69 -9.48 22.21
C ARG A 128 -11.60 -9.15 23.71
N PHE A 129 -11.94 -7.93 24.09
CA PHE A 129 -11.95 -7.50 25.49
C PHE A 129 -13.20 -7.95 26.26
N THR A 130 -14.23 -8.49 25.61
CA THR A 130 -15.51 -8.87 26.23
C THR A 130 -15.88 -10.34 26.07
N GLN A 131 -14.96 -11.14 25.53
CA GLN A 131 -15.16 -12.55 25.18
C GLN A 131 -15.61 -13.39 26.38
N ASP A 132 -15.05 -13.12 27.57
CA ASP A 132 -15.28 -13.93 28.77
C ASP A 132 -16.38 -13.39 29.70
N MET A 133 -17.05 -12.30 29.33
CA MET A 133 -17.97 -11.60 30.25
C MET A 133 -19.41 -12.15 30.25
N GLY A 134 -19.73 -13.19 29.48
CA GLY A 134 -21.08 -13.79 29.47
C GLY A 134 -22.22 -12.81 29.10
N ILE A 135 -21.93 -11.76 28.32
CA ILE A 135 -22.85 -10.65 28.05
C ILE A 135 -23.92 -11.07 27.04
N LEU A 136 -25.18 -10.70 27.31
CA LEU A 136 -26.30 -10.88 26.37
C LEU A 136 -26.00 -10.21 25.01
N PRO A 137 -26.40 -10.80 23.88
CA PRO A 137 -26.11 -10.25 22.55
C PRO A 137 -26.55 -8.80 22.33
N ALA A 138 -27.70 -8.41 22.90
CA ALA A 138 -28.21 -7.04 22.83
C ALA A 138 -27.33 -6.03 23.57
N ALA A 139 -26.86 -6.39 24.78
CA ALA A 139 -25.97 -5.55 25.57
C ALA A 139 -24.58 -5.43 24.92
N ARG A 140 -24.10 -6.49 24.26
CA ARG A 140 -22.86 -6.46 23.47
C ARG A 140 -22.96 -5.47 22.30
N ARG A 141 -24.07 -5.48 21.54
CA ARG A 141 -24.31 -4.49 20.46
C ARG A 141 -24.32 -3.05 20.98
N GLN A 142 -24.97 -2.82 22.11
CA GLN A 142 -25.03 -1.48 22.71
C GLN A 142 -23.64 -1.01 23.15
N ARG A 143 -22.83 -1.89 23.76
CA ARG A 143 -21.45 -1.59 24.15
C ARG A 143 -20.58 -1.26 22.93
N LYS A 144 -20.66 -2.06 21.86
CA LYS A 144 -20.00 -1.79 20.58
C LYS A 144 -20.31 -0.40 20.04
N SER A 145 -21.59 -0.01 19.99
CA SER A 145 -22.01 1.31 19.52
C SER A 145 -21.47 2.45 20.41
N ARG A 146 -21.44 2.26 21.74
CA ARG A 146 -20.89 3.25 22.67
C ARG A 146 -19.37 3.39 22.55
N CYS A 147 -18.65 2.28 22.44
CA CYS A 147 -17.20 2.27 22.21
C CYS A 147 -16.84 2.92 20.88
N LYS A 148 -17.60 2.65 19.81
CA LYS A 148 -17.41 3.32 18.51
C LYS A 148 -17.46 4.83 18.61
N ARG A 149 -18.43 5.40 19.34
CA ARG A 149 -18.52 6.86 19.53
C ARG A 149 -17.26 7.41 20.19
N CYS A 150 -16.80 6.79 21.27
CA CYS A 150 -15.62 7.25 21.97
C CYS A 150 -14.32 7.13 21.15
N VAL A 151 -14.18 6.08 20.34
CA VAL A 151 -13.05 5.95 19.41
C VAL A 151 -13.09 7.08 18.37
N MET A 152 -14.26 7.36 17.79
CA MET A 152 -14.43 8.48 16.86
C MET A 152 -14.13 9.83 17.49
N ASP A 153 -14.60 10.06 18.72
CA ASP A 153 -14.35 11.29 19.46
C ASP A 153 -12.86 11.45 19.79
N LEU A 154 -12.18 10.38 20.19
CA LEU A 154 -10.74 10.38 20.47
C LEU A 154 -9.93 10.69 19.21
N ILE A 155 -10.28 10.08 18.07
CA ILE A 155 -9.63 10.37 16.78
C ILE A 155 -9.90 11.83 16.38
N ALA A 156 -11.13 12.31 16.51
CA ALA A 156 -11.46 13.70 16.19
C ALA A 156 -10.69 14.70 17.07
N LEU A 157 -10.53 14.41 18.37
CA LEU A 157 -9.72 15.20 19.29
C LEU A 157 -8.24 15.18 18.89
N GLY A 158 -7.68 14.01 18.58
CA GLY A 158 -6.31 13.87 18.09
C GLY A 158 -6.05 14.69 16.82
N LEU A 159 -6.97 14.63 15.85
CA LEU A 159 -6.91 15.44 14.63
C LEU A 159 -6.98 16.93 14.92
N SER A 160 -7.83 17.35 15.86
CA SER A 160 -7.97 18.76 16.22
C SER A 160 -6.72 19.33 16.88
N GLU A 161 -6.02 18.55 17.72
CA GLU A 161 -4.72 18.89 18.32
C GLU A 161 -3.60 19.02 17.27
N LEU A 162 -3.71 18.28 16.16
CA LEU A 162 -2.82 18.40 15.00
C LEU A 162 -3.19 19.57 14.07
N GLY A 163 -4.24 20.34 14.40
CA GLY A 163 -4.68 21.48 13.60
C GLY A 163 -5.63 21.15 12.45
N TYR A 164 -6.05 19.89 12.31
CA TYR A 164 -7.06 19.49 11.34
C TYR A 164 -8.46 19.79 11.89
N ARG A 165 -9.08 20.88 11.42
CA ARG A 165 -10.50 21.18 11.70
C ARG A 165 -11.36 20.56 10.60
N ARG A 166 -12.44 19.87 10.98
CA ARG A 166 -13.53 19.55 10.04
C ARG A 166 -14.05 20.87 9.48
N GLY A 167 -13.86 21.09 8.18
CA GLY A 167 -14.52 22.16 7.43
C GLY A 167 -16.02 21.92 7.32
#